data_AF-A0A520GK26-F1
#
_entry.id   AF-A0A520GK26-F1
#
_cell.length_a   1.000
_cell.length_b   1.000
_cell.length_c   1.000
_cell.angle_alpha   90.00
_cell.angle_beta   90.00
_cell.angle_gamma   90.00
#
_symmetry.space_group_name_H-M   'P 1'
#
loop_
_entity.id
_entity.type
_entity.pdbx_description
1 polymer ?
#
loop_
_entity_poly.entity_id
_entity_poly.type
_entity_poly.pdbx_seq_one_letter_code
_entity_poly.pdbx_strand_id
1 'polypeptide(L)'
;MTYCVGIKLNAGLVFLSDSRTNAGVDHISTFRKMIVYEQPGDRVMVLLSAGNLSISQSVREILQIEELREAEDSPPITIWNATSMFDAARVLGSAVRHVYDRDAEALKHAGLDFNVSFIFGGQVKGEGMRLFLVYAAGNFIEATTETPYFQAGESKYGKPVLDRVLTPETPLDEAAKCALVSMDSTMKSNLSVGLPLDLVVYEANRLETDKVVCIDAENPYYRMMHNSWGQKLREVFDSIEDPVWDDAYTEHPLKMPATRHSPLRKISTPEEKLI
;
A
#
# COMPACT_ATOMS: atom_id res chain seq x y z
N MET A 1 -3.39 10.55 -5.67
CA MET A 1 -3.03 11.40 -4.51
C MET A 1 -3.16 10.63 -3.20
N THR A 2 -2.53 9.46 -3.13
CA THR A 2 -2.53 8.58 -1.94
C THR A 2 -1.47 7.50 -2.13
N TYR A 3 -0.77 7.10 -1.08
CA TYR A 3 -0.10 5.80 -1.02
C TYR A 3 -0.30 5.16 0.37
N CYS A 4 -0.80 3.93 0.36
CA CYS A 4 -0.96 3.08 1.54
C CYS A 4 -0.32 1.71 1.28
N VAL A 5 0.25 1.11 2.31
CA VAL A 5 0.79 -0.26 2.28
C VAL A 5 0.45 -1.01 3.56
N GLY A 6 0.02 -2.26 3.43
CA GLY A 6 -0.14 -3.21 4.52
C GLY A 6 0.69 -4.45 4.25
N ILE A 7 1.41 -4.93 5.26
CA ILE A 7 2.36 -6.05 5.18
C ILE A 7 1.96 -7.07 6.24
N LYS A 8 1.92 -8.36 5.87
CA LYS A 8 1.64 -9.50 6.72
C LYS A 8 2.83 -10.45 6.72
N LEU A 9 3.39 -10.68 7.90
CA LEU A 9 4.58 -11.50 8.14
C LEU A 9 4.26 -12.55 9.20
N ASN A 10 5.15 -13.52 9.38
CA ASN A 10 5.02 -14.49 10.47
C ASN A 10 5.05 -13.80 11.85
N ALA A 11 5.85 -12.75 11.98
CA ALA A 11 6.03 -12.01 13.23
C ALA A 11 4.88 -11.04 13.57
N GLY A 12 4.09 -10.61 12.58
CA GLY A 12 3.10 -9.57 12.80
C GLY A 12 2.58 -8.89 11.54
N LEU A 13 1.97 -7.71 11.72
CA LEU A 13 1.49 -6.84 10.65
C LEU A 13 2.16 -5.47 10.72
N VAL A 14 2.39 -4.85 9.57
CA VAL A 14 2.86 -3.46 9.46
C VAL A 14 1.95 -2.69 8.52
N PHE A 15 1.49 -1.52 8.93
CA PHE A 15 0.65 -0.63 8.13
C PHE A 15 1.27 0.75 8.04
N LEU A 16 1.32 1.32 6.85
CA LEU A 16 1.81 2.67 6.62
C LEU A 16 0.90 3.39 5.62
N SER A 17 0.52 4.63 5.93
CA SER A 17 -0.24 5.49 5.00
C SER A 17 0.27 6.92 5.00
N ASP A 18 0.31 7.53 3.82
CA ASP A 18 0.49 8.97 3.69
C ASP A 18 -0.80 9.74 4.03
N SER A 19 -0.74 11.07 4.11
CA SER A 19 -1.91 11.90 4.48
C SER A 19 -2.26 12.99 3.47
N ARG A 20 -1.40 13.27 2.48
CA ARG A 20 -1.72 14.21 1.40
C ARG A 20 -2.89 13.72 0.58
N THR A 21 -3.92 14.55 0.43
CA THR A 21 -5.18 14.14 -0.21
C THR A 21 -5.69 15.25 -1.13
N ASN A 22 -6.26 14.85 -2.27
CA ASN A 22 -7.02 15.74 -3.14
C ASN A 22 -8.45 15.90 -2.63
N ALA A 23 -8.84 17.10 -2.24
CA ALA A 23 -10.21 17.44 -1.85
C ALA A 23 -10.96 18.25 -2.91
N GLY A 24 -10.36 18.50 -4.09
CA GLY A 24 -10.92 19.29 -5.18
C GLY A 24 -9.85 19.99 -6.01
N VAL A 25 -10.26 20.66 -7.09
CA VAL A 25 -9.35 21.50 -7.89
C VAL A 25 -8.68 22.53 -6.97
N ASP A 26 -7.36 22.56 -6.94
CA ASP A 26 -6.53 23.42 -6.07
C ASP A 26 -6.66 23.20 -4.55
N HIS A 27 -7.38 22.15 -4.11
CA HIS A 27 -7.55 21.81 -2.71
C HIS A 27 -6.74 20.57 -2.32
N ILE A 28 -5.43 20.75 -2.11
CA ILE A 28 -4.56 19.73 -1.51
C ILE A 28 -4.50 19.95 -0.01
N SER A 29 -4.84 18.94 0.78
CA SER A 29 -4.91 19.03 2.24
C SER A 29 -4.46 17.72 2.90
N THR A 30 -4.38 17.75 4.23
CA THR A 30 -3.92 16.62 5.04
C THR A 30 -5.12 15.93 5.67
N PHE A 31 -5.34 14.65 5.32
CA PHE A 31 -6.38 13.81 5.91
C PHE A 31 -5.81 12.45 6.32
N ARG A 32 -6.19 11.96 7.50
CA ARG A 32 -5.79 10.64 8.00
C ARG A 32 -6.34 9.52 7.12
N LYS A 33 -5.46 8.67 6.62
CA LYS A 33 -5.81 7.54 5.74
C LYS A 33 -5.85 6.18 6.45
N MET A 34 -5.61 6.17 7.75
CA MET A 34 -5.61 4.99 8.60
C MET A 34 -6.61 5.13 9.76
N ILE A 35 -7.27 4.04 10.11
CA ILE A 35 -8.09 3.90 11.33
C ILE A 35 -7.70 2.58 12.02
N VAL A 36 -7.65 2.61 13.35
CA VAL A 36 -7.44 1.42 14.19
C VAL A 36 -8.72 1.16 14.99
N TYR A 37 -9.23 -0.06 14.89
CA TYR A 37 -10.32 -0.58 15.72
C TYR A 37 -9.71 -1.59 16.69
N GLU A 38 -9.83 -1.35 17.98
CA GLU A 38 -9.20 -2.17 19.00
C GLU A 38 -10.18 -2.47 20.13
N GLN A 39 -10.19 -3.73 20.55
CA GLN A 39 -10.77 -4.18 21.80
C GLN A 39 -9.71 -5.07 22.47
N PRO A 40 -8.95 -4.53 23.44
CA PRO A 40 -7.78 -5.22 24.00
C PRO A 40 -8.11 -6.62 24.50
N GLY A 41 -7.28 -7.59 24.13
CA GLY A 41 -7.46 -9.00 24.47
C GLY A 41 -8.53 -9.73 23.65
N ASP A 42 -9.18 -9.06 22.69
CA ASP A 42 -10.15 -9.63 21.75
C ASP A 42 -9.75 -9.40 20.28
N ARG A 43 -9.55 -8.15 19.84
CA ARG A 43 -9.26 -7.85 18.43
C ARG A 43 -8.45 -6.57 18.23
N VAL A 44 -7.66 -6.57 17.15
CA VAL A 44 -7.06 -5.38 16.54
C VAL A 44 -7.31 -5.44 15.05
N MET A 45 -7.87 -4.39 14.48
CA MET A 45 -8.10 -4.27 13.04
C MET A 45 -7.68 -2.87 12.56
N VAL A 46 -6.99 -2.81 11.44
CA VAL A 46 -6.47 -1.58 10.84
C VAL A 46 -7.02 -1.44 9.43
N LEU A 47 -7.61 -0.27 9.15
CA LEU A 47 -8.18 0.09 7.86
C LEU A 47 -7.39 1.22 7.23
N LEU A 48 -6.83 0.98 6.04
CA LEU A 48 -6.21 1.99 5.19
C LEU A 48 -7.13 2.32 4.01
N SER A 49 -7.20 3.58 3.60
CA SER A 49 -8.06 4.02 2.49
C SER A 49 -7.30 4.73 1.39
N ALA A 50 -7.67 4.47 0.14
CA ALA A 50 -7.24 5.21 -1.05
C ALA A 50 -8.42 5.45 -2.00
N GLY A 51 -8.27 6.46 -2.87
CA GLY A 51 -9.31 6.85 -3.84
C GLY A 51 -10.02 8.14 -3.45
N ASN A 52 -11.30 8.24 -3.77
CA ASN A 52 -12.11 9.42 -3.51
C ASN A 52 -12.32 9.62 -2.01
N LEU A 53 -11.97 10.82 -1.50
CA LEU A 53 -12.04 11.15 -0.08
C LEU A 53 -13.46 11.04 0.48
N SER A 54 -14.45 11.60 -0.21
CA SER A 54 -15.85 11.60 0.23
C SER A 54 -16.44 10.18 0.32
N ILE A 55 -16.12 9.33 -0.67
CA ILE A 55 -16.50 7.91 -0.64
C ILE A 55 -15.83 7.21 0.54
N SER A 56 -14.50 7.37 0.68
CA SER A 56 -13.75 6.68 1.74
C SER A 56 -14.20 7.08 3.15
N GLN A 57 -14.52 8.36 3.38
CA GLN A 57 -15.07 8.85 4.65
C GLN A 57 -16.47 8.27 4.90
N SER A 58 -17.35 8.27 3.89
CA SER A 58 -18.68 7.69 4.03
C SER A 58 -18.63 6.21 4.40
N VAL A 59 -17.76 5.43 3.74
CA VAL A 59 -17.59 4.00 4.05
C VAL A 59 -17.11 3.82 5.49
N ARG A 60 -16.17 4.64 5.96
CA ARG A 60 -15.65 4.54 7.34
C ARG A 60 -16.72 4.82 8.40
N GLU A 61 -17.58 5.80 8.17
CA GLU A 61 -18.69 6.12 9.08
C GLU A 61 -19.73 5.00 9.08
N ILE A 62 -20.13 4.51 7.89
CA ILE A 62 -21.08 3.41 7.77
C ILE A 62 -20.52 2.13 8.38
N LEU A 63 -19.24 1.83 8.20
CA LEU A 63 -18.60 0.63 8.74
C LEU A 63 -18.76 0.47 10.25
N GLN A 64 -18.83 1.58 11.00
CA GLN A 64 -18.99 1.51 12.47
C GLN A 64 -20.35 0.95 12.90
N ILE A 65 -21.36 1.07 12.04
CA ILE A 65 -22.76 0.72 12.33
C ILE A 65 -23.34 -0.31 11.36
N GLU A 66 -22.60 -0.68 10.31
CA GLU A 66 -23.06 -1.62 9.28
C GLU A 66 -23.33 -3.01 9.88
N GLU A 67 -24.52 -3.52 9.58
CA GLU A 67 -24.99 -4.83 10.02
C GLU A 67 -25.12 -5.77 8.81
N LEU A 68 -24.23 -6.75 8.71
CA LEU A 68 -24.35 -7.81 7.72
C LEU A 68 -25.23 -8.94 8.26
N ARG A 69 -26.35 -9.22 7.61
CA ARG A 69 -27.25 -10.34 7.94
C ARG A 69 -27.10 -11.46 6.91
N GLU A 70 -26.91 -12.68 7.38
CA GLU A 70 -26.83 -13.86 6.51
C GLU A 70 -28.22 -14.43 6.20
N ALA A 71 -29.11 -14.36 7.18
CA ALA A 71 -30.52 -14.70 7.10
C ALA A 71 -31.35 -13.70 7.93
N GLU A 72 -32.64 -13.59 7.64
CA GLU A 72 -33.55 -12.63 8.27
C GLU A 72 -33.57 -12.76 9.81
N ASP A 73 -33.53 -14.00 10.31
CA ASP A 73 -33.53 -14.32 11.75
C ASP A 73 -32.14 -14.44 12.39
N SER A 74 -31.05 -14.27 11.62
CA SER A 74 -29.69 -14.37 12.17
C SER A 74 -29.29 -13.07 12.91
N PRO A 75 -28.51 -13.17 13.99
CA PRO A 75 -27.94 -11.97 14.62
C PRO A 75 -27.02 -11.26 13.62
N PRO A 76 -27.07 -9.93 13.53
CA PRO A 76 -26.25 -9.19 12.58
C PRO A 76 -24.78 -9.30 12.94
N ILE A 77 -23.95 -9.42 11.91
CA ILE A 77 -22.49 -9.37 12.01
C ILE A 77 -22.06 -7.92 11.82
N THR A 78 -21.27 -7.40 12.75
CA THR A 78 -20.65 -6.07 12.72
C THR A 78 -19.14 -6.23 12.87
N ILE A 79 -18.38 -5.15 12.67
CA ILE A 79 -16.93 -5.19 12.91
C ILE A 79 -16.59 -5.55 14.38
N TRP A 80 -17.50 -5.27 15.31
CA TRP A 80 -17.30 -5.44 16.75
C TRP A 80 -17.63 -6.84 17.26
N ASN A 81 -18.47 -7.60 16.54
CA ASN A 81 -18.85 -8.95 16.95
C ASN A 81 -18.42 -10.03 15.95
N ALA A 82 -17.83 -9.67 14.81
CA ALA A 82 -17.28 -10.61 13.84
C ALA A 82 -16.36 -11.61 14.54
N THR A 83 -16.53 -12.89 14.23
CA THR A 83 -15.76 -14.01 14.81
C THR A 83 -14.53 -14.35 13.97
N SER A 84 -14.42 -13.78 12.78
CA SER A 84 -13.26 -13.89 11.90
C SER A 84 -12.97 -12.57 11.20
N MET A 85 -11.71 -12.36 10.81
CA MET A 85 -11.33 -11.23 9.96
C MET A 85 -11.97 -11.30 8.56
N PHE A 86 -12.35 -12.49 8.08
CA PHE A 86 -13.13 -12.63 6.85
C PHE A 86 -14.52 -12.05 6.98
N ASP A 87 -15.21 -12.31 8.10
CA ASP A 87 -16.52 -11.71 8.36
C ASP A 87 -16.42 -10.20 8.53
N ALA A 88 -15.38 -9.71 9.22
CA ALA A 88 -15.11 -8.27 9.29
C ALA A 88 -14.87 -7.66 7.90
N ALA A 89 -14.15 -8.36 7.01
CA ALA A 89 -13.95 -7.92 5.62
C ALA A 89 -15.26 -7.95 4.80
N ARG A 90 -16.17 -8.89 5.06
CA ARG A 90 -17.52 -8.91 4.46
C ARG A 90 -18.38 -7.74 4.92
N VAL A 91 -18.33 -7.39 6.20
CA VAL A 91 -19.01 -6.19 6.73
C VAL A 91 -18.47 -4.93 6.05
N LEU A 92 -17.15 -4.81 5.88
CA LEU A 92 -16.54 -3.73 5.09
C LEU A 92 -17.01 -3.73 3.63
N GLY A 93 -17.07 -4.90 2.98
CA GLY A 93 -17.62 -5.04 1.64
C GLY A 93 -19.08 -4.59 1.53
N SER A 94 -19.90 -4.87 2.56
CA SER A 94 -21.28 -4.39 2.67
C SER A 94 -21.34 -2.87 2.77
N ALA A 95 -20.53 -2.27 3.65
CA ALA A 95 -20.45 -0.82 3.81
C ALA A 95 -20.04 -0.10 2.50
N VAL A 96 -19.12 -0.70 1.73
CA VAL A 96 -18.74 -0.18 0.40
C VAL A 96 -19.94 -0.18 -0.56
N ARG A 97 -20.70 -1.28 -0.61
CA ARG A 97 -21.89 -1.39 -1.47
C ARG A 97 -23.01 -0.45 -1.04
N HIS A 98 -23.21 -0.27 0.27
CA HIS A 98 -24.15 0.72 0.80
C HIS A 98 -23.84 2.12 0.26
N VAL A 99 -22.58 2.56 0.32
CA VAL A 99 -22.17 3.86 -0.23
C VAL A 99 -22.30 3.90 -1.76
N TYR A 100 -21.99 2.79 -2.43
CA TYR A 100 -22.16 2.65 -3.87
C TYR A 100 -23.62 2.88 -4.28
N ASP A 101 -24.55 2.18 -3.66
CA ASP A 101 -25.99 2.27 -3.96
C ASP A 101 -26.55 3.67 -3.72
N ARG A 102 -25.97 4.40 -2.76
CA ARG A 102 -26.34 5.79 -2.43
C ARG A 102 -25.79 6.81 -3.44
N ASP A 103 -24.51 6.71 -3.80
CA ASP A 103 -23.77 7.82 -4.43
C ASP A 103 -23.35 7.55 -5.88
N ALA A 104 -23.23 6.29 -6.32
CA ALA A 104 -22.59 5.96 -7.59
C ALA A 104 -23.34 6.53 -8.81
N GLU A 105 -24.68 6.56 -8.78
CA GLU A 105 -25.48 7.13 -9.87
C GLU A 105 -25.27 8.65 -9.99
N ALA A 106 -25.27 9.37 -8.86
CA ALA A 106 -25.04 10.81 -8.84
C ALA A 106 -23.61 11.17 -9.31
N LEU A 107 -22.61 10.43 -8.85
CA LEU A 107 -21.22 10.60 -9.29
C LEU A 107 -21.09 10.39 -10.80
N LYS A 108 -21.70 9.33 -11.33
CA LYS A 108 -21.70 9.04 -12.77
C LYS A 108 -22.34 10.17 -13.58
N HIS A 109 -23.47 10.72 -13.13
CA HIS A 109 -24.09 11.89 -13.78
C HIS A 109 -23.20 13.13 -13.77
N ALA A 110 -22.34 13.28 -12.75
CA ALA A 110 -21.34 14.34 -12.67
C ALA A 110 -20.04 14.05 -13.44
N GLY A 111 -19.95 12.91 -14.14
CA GLY A 111 -18.75 12.50 -14.88
C GLY A 111 -17.60 12.01 -13.98
N LEU A 112 -17.91 11.54 -12.78
CA LEU A 112 -16.95 11.03 -11.80
C LEU A 112 -17.12 9.52 -11.61
N ASP A 113 -16.00 8.80 -11.50
CA ASP A 113 -16.01 7.38 -11.19
C ASP A 113 -16.16 7.12 -9.69
N PHE A 114 -16.91 6.07 -9.34
CA PHE A 114 -16.89 5.52 -7.98
C PHE A 114 -15.58 4.77 -7.76
N ASN A 115 -14.56 5.49 -7.27
CA ASN A 115 -13.22 4.95 -7.09
C ASN A 115 -12.81 4.97 -5.62
N VAL A 116 -12.70 3.78 -5.03
CA VAL A 116 -12.19 3.58 -3.68
C VAL A 116 -11.50 2.22 -3.55
N SER A 117 -10.49 2.13 -2.71
CA SER A 117 -9.85 0.87 -2.34
C SER A 117 -9.42 0.93 -0.88
N PHE A 118 -9.49 -0.22 -0.20
CA PHE A 118 -9.07 -0.34 1.19
C PHE A 118 -8.08 -1.47 1.38
N ILE A 119 -7.12 -1.28 2.26
CA ILE A 119 -6.34 -2.37 2.84
C ILE A 119 -6.87 -2.58 4.25
N PHE A 120 -7.31 -3.79 4.56
CA PHE A 120 -7.92 -4.11 5.84
C PHE A 120 -7.26 -5.34 6.44
N GLY A 121 -6.67 -5.21 7.62
CA GLY A 121 -5.95 -6.34 8.24
C GLY A 121 -5.95 -6.25 9.74
N GLY A 122 -5.64 -7.36 10.39
CA GLY A 122 -5.74 -7.45 11.84
C GLY A 122 -5.73 -8.88 12.34
N GLN A 123 -6.16 -9.05 13.58
CA GLN A 123 -6.34 -10.34 14.23
C GLN A 123 -7.53 -10.27 15.17
N VAL A 124 -8.39 -11.29 15.09
CA VAL A 124 -9.46 -11.58 16.05
C VAL A 124 -9.01 -12.78 16.89
N LYS A 125 -9.35 -12.76 18.19
CA LYS A 125 -9.00 -13.82 19.13
C LYS A 125 -9.44 -15.20 18.62
N GLY A 126 -8.52 -16.15 18.64
CA GLY A 126 -8.76 -17.52 18.16
C GLY A 126 -8.49 -17.72 16.67
N GLU A 127 -8.14 -16.66 15.93
CA GLU A 127 -7.74 -16.71 14.53
C GLU A 127 -6.28 -16.24 14.36
N GLY A 128 -5.63 -16.65 13.28
CA GLY A 128 -4.37 -16.05 12.84
C GLY A 128 -4.57 -14.65 12.28
N MET A 129 -3.47 -13.91 12.10
CA MET A 129 -3.50 -12.59 11.45
C MET A 129 -3.91 -12.71 9.98
N ARG A 130 -4.74 -11.79 9.51
CA ARG A 130 -5.22 -11.74 8.12
C ARG A 130 -5.14 -10.33 7.56
N LEU A 131 -4.98 -10.23 6.25
CA LEU A 131 -4.81 -8.98 5.52
C LEU A 131 -5.52 -9.07 4.17
N PHE A 132 -6.35 -8.08 3.87
CA PHE A 132 -7.22 -8.04 2.70
C PHE A 132 -7.01 -6.77 1.89
N LEU A 133 -7.19 -6.89 0.58
CA LEU A 133 -7.37 -5.76 -0.33
C LEU A 133 -8.82 -5.74 -0.80
N VAL A 134 -9.56 -4.69 -0.42
CA VAL A 134 -10.97 -4.49 -0.78
C VAL A 134 -11.07 -3.52 -1.96
N TYR A 135 -11.86 -3.91 -2.96
CA TYR A 135 -12.07 -3.16 -4.19
C TYR A 135 -13.36 -2.34 -4.14
N ALA A 136 -13.51 -1.39 -5.08
CA ALA A 136 -14.68 -0.52 -5.21
C ALA A 136 -16.02 -1.28 -5.36
N ALA A 137 -16.00 -2.54 -5.81
CA ALA A 137 -17.19 -3.40 -5.90
C ALA A 137 -17.55 -4.10 -4.57
N GLY A 138 -16.81 -3.84 -3.50
CA GLY A 138 -16.99 -4.45 -2.17
C GLY A 138 -16.53 -5.91 -2.08
N ASN A 139 -15.96 -6.48 -3.15
CA ASN A 139 -15.25 -7.75 -3.08
C ASN A 139 -13.79 -7.54 -2.67
N PHE A 140 -13.11 -8.61 -2.29
CA PHE A 140 -11.75 -8.54 -1.76
C PHE A 140 -10.93 -9.81 -2.06
N ILE A 141 -9.61 -9.66 -1.96
CA ILE A 141 -8.64 -10.77 -1.93
C ILE A 141 -7.86 -10.74 -0.61
N GLU A 142 -7.22 -11.86 -0.28
CA GLU A 142 -6.44 -12.03 0.94
C GLU A 142 -4.94 -12.25 0.63
N ALA A 143 -4.08 -11.71 1.49
CA ALA A 143 -2.64 -11.87 1.42
C ALA A 143 -2.21 -13.28 1.85
N THR A 144 -1.43 -13.94 1.01
CA THR A 144 -0.82 -15.25 1.28
C THR A 144 0.66 -15.10 1.57
N THR A 145 1.34 -16.22 1.81
CA THR A 145 2.80 -16.25 2.00
C THR A 145 3.54 -15.81 0.72
N GLU A 146 3.00 -16.14 -0.45
CA GLU A 146 3.55 -15.78 -1.77
C GLU A 146 3.29 -14.30 -2.12
N THR A 147 2.29 -13.68 -1.51
CA THR A 147 1.98 -12.25 -1.69
C THR A 147 1.70 -11.63 -0.33
N PRO A 148 2.75 -11.35 0.47
CA PRO A 148 2.61 -10.98 1.88
C PRO A 148 2.27 -9.50 2.10
N TYR A 149 2.02 -8.71 1.05
CA TYR A 149 1.69 -7.30 1.20
C TYR A 149 0.71 -6.83 0.12
N PHE A 150 -0.02 -5.76 0.45
CA PHE A 150 -0.84 -5.01 -0.51
C PHE A 150 -0.50 -3.53 -0.49
N GLN A 151 -0.71 -2.89 -1.63
CA GLN A 151 -0.54 -1.45 -1.81
C GLN A 151 -1.82 -0.85 -2.41
N ALA A 152 -2.15 0.38 -2.02
CA ALA A 152 -3.27 1.13 -2.58
C ALA A 152 -2.86 2.57 -2.91
N GLY A 153 -3.40 3.13 -4.01
CA GLY A 153 -3.00 4.43 -4.54
C GLY A 153 -1.79 4.37 -5.49
N GLU A 154 -0.87 5.33 -5.39
CA GLU A 154 0.34 5.49 -6.22
C GLU A 154 1.44 4.48 -5.85
N SER A 155 1.18 3.19 -6.04
CA SER A 155 1.98 2.10 -5.49
C SER A 155 3.27 1.75 -6.25
N LYS A 156 3.38 2.16 -7.52
CA LYS A 156 4.42 1.63 -8.43
C LYS A 156 5.84 2.04 -8.04
N TYR A 157 6.02 3.24 -7.49
CA TYR A 157 7.34 3.80 -7.19
C TYR A 157 8.02 3.08 -6.01
N GLY A 158 7.24 2.78 -4.97
CA GLY A 158 7.71 2.11 -3.76
C GLY A 158 7.73 0.58 -3.86
N LYS A 159 7.16 -0.02 -4.91
CA LYS A 159 7.07 -1.48 -5.05
C LYS A 159 8.43 -2.21 -5.11
N PRO A 160 9.45 -1.72 -5.87
CA PRO A 160 10.68 -2.49 -6.06
C PRO A 160 11.48 -2.77 -4.78
N VAL A 161 11.41 -1.92 -3.76
CA VAL A 161 12.11 -2.20 -2.48
C VAL A 161 11.36 -3.25 -1.66
N LEU A 162 10.01 -3.25 -1.71
CA LEU A 162 9.19 -4.28 -1.07
C LEU A 162 9.48 -5.65 -1.67
N ASP A 163 9.49 -5.75 -3.01
CA ASP A 163 9.78 -7.00 -3.74
C ASP A 163 11.18 -7.57 -3.46
N ARG A 164 12.16 -6.72 -3.15
CA ARG A 164 13.56 -7.14 -2.94
C ARG A 164 13.87 -7.53 -1.51
N VAL A 165 13.13 -7.00 -0.53
CA VAL A 165 13.49 -7.09 0.90
C VAL A 165 12.50 -7.96 1.67
N LEU A 166 11.20 -7.87 1.36
CA LEU A 166 10.18 -8.53 2.17
C LEU A 166 10.11 -10.02 1.86
N THR A 167 10.19 -10.82 2.92
CA THR A 167 9.92 -12.25 2.97
C THR A 167 9.01 -12.52 4.17
N PRO A 168 8.28 -13.65 4.23
CA PRO A 168 7.44 -14.00 5.39
C PRO A 168 8.21 -14.01 6.73
N GLU A 169 9.51 -14.28 6.70
CA GLU A 169 10.41 -14.34 7.84
C GLU A 169 11.00 -12.97 8.24
N THR A 170 10.78 -11.93 7.46
CA THR A 170 11.30 -10.59 7.75
C THR A 170 10.80 -10.10 9.12
N PRO A 171 11.69 -9.63 10.03
CA PRO A 171 11.28 -9.07 11.31
C PRO A 171 10.47 -7.77 11.16
N LEU A 172 9.60 -7.49 12.14
CA LEU A 172 8.72 -6.32 12.12
C LEU A 172 9.45 -4.98 11.95
N ASP A 173 10.57 -4.79 12.66
CA ASP A 173 11.35 -3.55 12.57
C ASP A 173 11.96 -3.35 11.19
N GLU A 174 12.38 -4.44 10.53
CA GLU A 174 12.90 -4.40 9.16
C GLU A 174 11.78 -4.12 8.16
N ALA A 175 10.60 -4.71 8.34
CA ALA A 175 9.45 -4.43 7.50
C ALA A 175 8.93 -3.00 7.64
N ALA A 176 8.91 -2.44 8.86
CA ALA A 176 8.57 -1.04 9.10
C ALA A 176 9.57 -0.09 8.40
N LYS A 177 10.87 -0.36 8.53
CA LYS A 177 11.92 0.35 7.79
C LYS A 177 11.74 0.23 6.28
N CYS A 178 11.44 -0.97 5.76
CA CYS A 178 11.19 -1.20 4.34
C CYS A 178 9.98 -0.39 3.84
N ALA A 179 8.88 -0.36 4.60
CA ALA A 179 7.70 0.44 4.29
C ALA A 179 8.02 1.94 4.23
N LEU A 180 8.83 2.46 5.16
CA LEU A 180 9.26 3.85 5.16
C LEU A 180 10.15 4.20 3.96
N VAL A 181 11.08 3.32 3.59
CA VAL A 181 11.90 3.48 2.38
C VAL A 181 11.04 3.43 1.10
N SER A 182 10.04 2.56 1.08
CA SER A 182 9.04 2.49 0.00
C SER A 182 8.28 3.82 -0.13
N MET A 183 7.82 4.39 0.99
CA MET A 183 7.14 5.69 1.03
C MET A 183 8.05 6.84 0.60
N ASP A 184 9.31 6.84 1.03
CA ASP A 184 10.30 7.86 0.68
C ASP A 184 10.54 7.92 -0.84
N SER A 185 10.73 6.74 -1.45
CA SER A 185 10.89 6.61 -2.90
C SER A 185 9.66 7.14 -3.65
N THR A 186 8.47 6.83 -3.16
CA THR A 186 7.21 7.33 -3.73
C THR A 186 7.07 8.84 -3.62
N MET A 187 7.31 9.44 -2.46
CA MET A 187 7.21 10.89 -2.26
C MET A 187 8.23 11.66 -3.10
N LYS A 188 9.44 11.11 -3.29
CA LYS A 188 10.48 11.72 -4.15
C LYS A 188 10.07 11.74 -5.63
N SER A 189 9.28 10.78 -6.09
CA SER A 189 8.91 10.63 -7.50
C SER A 189 7.48 11.08 -7.83
N ASN A 190 6.62 11.28 -6.83
CA ASN A 190 5.21 11.65 -7.05
C ASN A 190 4.70 12.61 -5.96
N LEU A 191 4.46 13.86 -6.34
CA LEU A 191 4.02 14.94 -5.43
C LEU A 191 2.63 14.72 -4.83
N SER A 192 1.85 13.77 -5.36
CA SER A 192 0.52 13.46 -4.87
C SER A 192 0.50 12.65 -3.58
N VAL A 193 1.67 12.19 -3.14
CA VAL A 193 1.91 11.48 -1.88
C VAL A 193 2.71 12.39 -0.97
N GLY A 194 2.39 12.42 0.33
CA GLY A 194 3.08 13.34 1.24
C GLY A 194 2.85 13.11 2.72
N LEU A 195 3.80 13.65 3.50
CA LEU A 195 3.78 13.73 4.95
C LEU A 195 2.57 14.54 5.49
N PRO A 196 2.18 14.33 6.76
CA PRO A 196 2.68 13.30 7.67
C PRO A 196 2.29 11.86 7.25
N LEU A 197 2.97 10.87 7.82
CA LEU A 197 2.65 9.45 7.68
C LEU A 197 2.05 8.91 8.97
N ASP A 198 1.16 7.94 8.86
CA ASP A 198 0.73 7.10 9.98
C ASP A 198 1.36 5.72 9.84
N LEU A 199 2.05 5.25 10.87
CA LEU A 199 2.67 3.92 10.96
C LEU A 199 2.08 3.16 12.16
N VAL A 200 1.60 1.94 11.90
CA VAL A 200 1.15 1.00 12.93
C VAL A 200 1.91 -0.32 12.76
N VAL A 201 2.42 -0.84 13.86
CA VAL A 201 3.04 -2.17 13.92
C VAL A 201 2.24 -3.03 14.90
N TYR A 202 1.89 -4.24 14.49
CA TYR A 202 1.15 -5.19 15.32
C TYR A 202 1.93 -6.48 15.47
N GLU A 203 2.12 -6.94 16.70
CA GLU A 203 2.79 -8.20 17.02
C GLU A 203 1.78 -9.35 17.04
N ALA A 204 2.12 -10.47 16.40
CA ALA A 204 1.24 -11.63 16.31
C ALA A 204 0.76 -12.08 17.70
N ASN A 205 -0.55 -12.31 17.82
CA ASN A 205 -1.25 -12.77 19.02
C ASN A 205 -1.26 -11.80 20.20
N ARG A 206 -0.81 -10.55 20.02
CA ARG A 206 -0.83 -9.55 21.10
C ARG A 206 -2.24 -9.05 21.42
N LEU A 207 -3.11 -8.99 20.41
CA LEU A 207 -4.50 -8.51 20.51
C LEU A 207 -4.66 -7.09 21.10
N GLU A 208 -3.60 -6.29 21.02
CA GLU A 208 -3.52 -4.85 21.28
C GLU A 208 -2.26 -4.30 20.60
N THR A 209 -2.18 -2.99 20.34
CA THR A 209 -0.94 -2.34 19.89
C THR A 209 -0.72 -0.95 20.48
N ASP A 210 0.47 -0.75 21.03
CA ASP A 210 1.01 0.55 21.45
C ASP A 210 1.94 1.17 20.41
N LYS A 211 2.28 0.44 19.35
CA LYS A 211 3.21 0.87 18.29
C LYS A 211 2.46 1.65 17.20
N VAL A 212 1.93 2.80 17.58
CA VAL A 212 1.21 3.74 16.71
C VAL A 212 1.95 5.07 16.69
N VAL A 213 2.39 5.53 15.51
CA VAL A 213 3.15 6.79 15.40
C VAL A 213 2.77 7.60 14.17
N CYS A 214 2.66 8.92 14.36
CA CYS A 214 2.56 9.89 13.29
C CYS A 214 3.96 10.47 12.99
N ILE A 215 4.41 10.37 11.75
CA ILE A 215 5.75 10.75 11.30
C ILE A 215 5.62 11.99 10.41
N ASP A 216 6.12 13.12 10.89
CA ASP A 216 6.22 14.36 10.10
C ASP A 216 7.64 14.55 9.53
N ALA A 217 7.88 15.72 8.94
CA ALA A 217 9.17 16.07 8.34
C ALA A 217 10.30 16.24 9.37
N GLU A 218 9.97 16.53 10.62
CA GLU A 218 10.93 16.77 11.69
C GLU A 218 11.23 15.53 12.52
N ASN A 219 10.52 14.42 12.28
CA ASN A 219 10.78 13.16 12.94
C ASN A 219 12.26 12.73 12.75
N PRO A 220 13.03 12.56 13.83
CA PRO A 220 14.48 12.36 13.75
C PRO A 220 14.85 11.04 13.07
N TYR A 221 14.06 9.98 13.29
CA TYR A 221 14.30 8.70 12.65
C TYR A 221 14.05 8.77 11.14
N TYR A 222 12.94 9.42 10.73
CA TYR A 222 12.63 9.58 9.30
C TYR A 222 13.71 10.38 8.57
N ARG A 223 14.16 11.50 9.14
CA ARG A 223 15.25 12.32 8.57
C ARG A 223 16.56 11.53 8.45
N MET A 224 16.94 10.80 9.50
CA MET A 224 18.12 9.95 9.48
C MET A 224 18.03 8.89 8.37
N MET A 225 16.90 8.20 8.28
CA MET A 225 16.68 7.16 7.28
C MET A 225 16.71 7.73 5.86
N HIS A 226 15.97 8.82 5.58
CA HIS A 226 15.93 9.48 4.27
C HIS A 226 17.32 9.85 3.77
N ASN A 227 18.11 10.52 4.61
CA ASN A 227 19.46 10.96 4.26
C ASN A 227 20.40 9.76 4.04
N SER A 228 20.38 8.80 4.97
CA SER A 228 21.27 7.65 4.93
C SER A 228 20.98 6.75 3.72
N TRP A 229 19.70 6.53 3.41
CA TRP A 229 19.28 5.73 2.27
C TRP A 229 19.72 6.34 0.94
N GLY A 230 19.49 7.64 0.76
CA GLY A 230 19.92 8.36 -0.44
C GLY A 230 21.43 8.31 -0.66
N GLN A 231 22.21 8.52 0.41
CA GLN A 231 23.67 8.44 0.35
C GLN A 231 24.14 7.01 0.00
N LYS A 232 23.63 5.99 0.69
CA LYS A 232 24.03 4.59 0.47
C LYS A 232 23.67 4.09 -0.92
N LEU A 233 22.52 4.48 -1.46
CA LEU A 233 22.15 4.16 -2.83
C LEU A 233 23.14 4.74 -3.84
N ARG A 234 23.63 5.97 -3.60
CA ARG A 234 24.64 6.58 -4.48
C ARG A 234 25.97 5.84 -4.39
N GLU A 235 26.42 5.51 -3.18
CA GLU A 235 27.65 4.74 -2.98
C GLU A 235 27.60 3.37 -3.69
N VAL A 236 26.47 2.66 -3.59
CA VAL A 236 26.27 1.37 -4.30
C VAL A 236 26.26 1.58 -5.81
N PHE A 237 25.60 2.63 -6.31
CA PHE A 237 25.60 2.95 -7.74
C PHE A 237 27.02 3.22 -8.26
N ASP A 238 27.81 4.03 -7.53
CA ASP A 238 29.19 4.37 -7.90
C ASP A 238 30.15 3.18 -7.81
N SER A 239 29.78 2.10 -7.10
CA SER A 239 30.56 0.85 -7.04
C SER A 239 30.28 -0.13 -8.19
N ILE A 240 29.26 0.12 -9.01
CA ILE A 240 28.96 -0.72 -10.17
C ILE A 240 29.91 -0.33 -11.30
N GLU A 241 30.56 -1.32 -11.93
CA GLU A 241 31.46 -1.08 -13.05
C GLU A 241 30.77 -0.36 -14.21
N ASP A 242 31.47 0.59 -14.81
CA ASP A 242 30.98 1.30 -15.99
C ASP A 242 30.82 0.33 -17.18
N PRO A 243 29.76 0.48 -18.00
CA PRO A 243 29.66 -0.26 -19.25
C PRO A 243 30.85 0.01 -20.17
N VAL A 244 31.57 -1.04 -20.55
CA VAL A 244 32.64 -0.95 -21.55
C VAL A 244 32.04 -1.06 -22.96
N TRP A 245 32.25 -0.03 -23.77
CA TRP A 245 31.66 0.11 -25.11
C TRP A 245 32.60 -0.28 -26.25
N ASP A 246 33.88 -0.44 -25.97
CA ASP A 246 34.94 -0.84 -26.91
C ASP A 246 35.46 -2.25 -26.60
N ASP A 247 36.52 -2.67 -27.29
CA ASP A 247 37.14 -3.98 -27.09
C ASP A 247 38.10 -4.02 -25.89
N ALA A 248 38.02 -3.05 -24.96
CA ALA A 248 38.81 -3.09 -23.74
C ALA A 248 38.41 -4.30 -22.88
N TYR A 249 39.40 -4.88 -22.18
CA TYR A 249 39.15 -6.02 -21.32
C TYR A 249 38.27 -5.62 -20.12
N THR A 250 37.20 -6.37 -19.89
CA THR A 250 36.36 -6.33 -18.69
C THR A 250 35.92 -7.75 -18.34
N GLU A 251 35.73 -8.02 -17.05
CA GLU A 251 35.15 -9.28 -16.58
C GLU A 251 33.66 -9.40 -16.95
N HIS A 252 32.98 -8.27 -17.16
CA HIS A 252 31.54 -8.18 -17.42
C HIS A 252 31.23 -7.43 -18.74
N PRO A 253 31.62 -7.99 -19.91
CA PRO A 253 31.46 -7.33 -21.19
C PRO A 253 29.99 -7.15 -21.61
N LEU A 254 29.66 -5.94 -22.08
CA LEU A 254 28.38 -5.64 -22.71
C LEU A 254 28.33 -6.19 -24.14
N LYS A 255 27.89 -7.45 -24.29
CA LYS A 255 28.01 -8.22 -25.54
C LYS A 255 26.87 -8.03 -26.55
N MET A 256 27.23 -8.12 -27.83
CA MET A 256 26.34 -8.35 -28.99
C MET A 256 26.91 -9.48 -29.87
N PRO A 257 26.08 -10.28 -30.59
CA PRO A 257 24.64 -10.14 -30.79
C PRO A 257 23.81 -11.07 -29.89
N ALA A 258 22.67 -10.57 -29.40
CA ALA A 258 21.65 -11.41 -28.81
C ALA A 258 21.10 -12.37 -29.89
N THR A 259 20.93 -13.65 -29.57
CA THR A 259 20.49 -14.70 -30.52
C THR A 259 19.15 -14.40 -31.21
N ARG A 260 18.35 -13.48 -30.67
CA ARG A 260 17.00 -13.15 -31.13
C ARG A 260 16.83 -11.73 -31.67
N HIS A 261 17.75 -10.81 -31.36
CA HIS A 261 17.57 -9.38 -31.61
C HIS A 261 18.85 -8.73 -32.16
N SER A 262 18.75 -8.14 -33.34
CA SER A 262 19.81 -7.36 -33.96
C SER A 262 19.94 -5.97 -33.31
N PRO A 263 21.13 -5.35 -33.35
CA PRO A 263 21.30 -3.97 -32.91
C PRO A 263 20.47 -3.00 -33.75
N LEU A 264 20.14 -1.85 -33.16
CA LEU A 264 19.59 -0.72 -33.91
C LEU A 264 20.57 -0.30 -35.00
N ARG A 265 20.09 -0.21 -36.25
CA ARG A 265 20.88 0.31 -37.37
C ARG A 265 20.89 1.84 -37.32
N LYS A 266 22.07 2.43 -37.43
CA LYS A 266 22.20 3.88 -37.62
C LYS A 266 21.86 4.19 -39.08
N ILE A 267 20.88 5.06 -39.31
CA ILE A 267 20.60 5.64 -40.64
C ILE A 267 21.51 6.85 -40.78
N SER A 268 22.43 6.78 -41.72
CA SER A 268 23.47 7.77 -41.99
C SER A 268 23.27 8.50 -43.32
N THR A 269 22.44 7.96 -44.21
CA THR A 269 22.07 8.61 -45.48
C THR A 269 20.56 8.53 -45.73
N PRO A 270 19.98 9.45 -46.52
CA PRO A 270 18.56 9.43 -46.88
C PRO A 270 18.11 8.15 -47.63
N GLU A 271 19.04 7.42 -48.22
CA GLU A 271 18.80 6.18 -48.96
C GLU A 271 18.71 4.95 -48.04
N GLU A 272 19.21 5.04 -46.79
CA GLU A 272 19.12 3.95 -45.81
C GLU A 272 17.72 3.90 -45.20
N LYS A 273 16.98 2.81 -45.47
CA LYS A 273 15.66 2.54 -44.87
C LYS A 273 15.79 1.59 -43.68
N LEU A 274 14.92 1.80 -42.69
CA LEU A 274 14.78 0.93 -41.50
C LEU A 274 14.21 -0.45 -41.85
N ILE A 275 13.56 -0.59 -43.01
CA ILE A 275 12.95 -1.79 -43.57
C ILE A 275 13.36 -1.89 -45.04
#